data_AF-A0A359CQA3-F1
#
_entry.id   AF-A0A359CQA3-F1
#
_cell.length_a   1.000
_cell.length_b   1.000
_cell.length_c   1.000
_cell.angle_alpha   90.00
_cell.angle_beta   90.00
_cell.angle_gamma   90.00
#
_symmetry.space_group_name_H-M   'P 1'
#
loop_
_entity.id
_entity.type
_entity.pdbx_description
1 polymer ?
#
loop_
_entity_poly.entity_id
_entity_poly.type
_entity_poly.pdbx_seq_one_letter_code
_entity_poly.pdbx_strand_id
1 'polypeptide(L)' 'MINFQDKINFIWSIAELLRGPYKKEQYGDVILPMAVLRRFDCVLADTKEEVLKKYETLKKSGLQNVDPVLNRISNQEFNN' A
#
# COMPACT_ATOMS: atom_id res chain seq x y z
N MET A 1 -20.94 -9.92 -13.13
CA MET A 1 -21.11 -10.16 -11.68
C MET A 1 -19.73 -10.42 -11.09
N ILE A 2 -19.30 -9.66 -10.08
CA ILE A 2 -18.00 -9.89 -9.44
C ILE A 2 -18.12 -11.16 -8.59
N ASN A 3 -17.40 -12.23 -8.96
CA ASN A 3 -17.40 -13.47 -8.18
C ASN A 3 -16.65 -13.25 -6.86
N PHE A 4 -17.39 -13.17 -5.75
CA PHE A 4 -16.82 -12.93 -4.42
C PHE A 4 -16.15 -14.18 -3.83
N GLN A 5 -16.57 -15.37 -4.28
CA GLN A 5 -16.05 -16.65 -3.79
C GLN A 5 -14.56 -16.81 -4.09
N ASP A 6 -14.12 -16.40 -5.29
CA ASP A 6 -12.71 -16.49 -5.69
C ASP A 6 -11.81 -15.62 -4.81
N LYS A 7 -12.30 -14.43 -4.43
CA LYS A 7 -11.58 -13.51 -3.52
C LYS A 7 -11.48 -14.07 -2.11
N ILE A 8 -12.57 -14.66 -1.61
CA ILE A 8 -12.60 -15.31 -0.30
C ILE A 8 -11.61 -16.48 -0.27
N ASN A 9 -11.64 -17.34 -1.29
CA ASN A 9 -10.74 -18.49 -1.41
C ASN A 9 -9.26 -18.03 -1.50
N PHE A 10 -8.97 -16.98 -2.25
CA PHE A 10 -7.62 -16.40 -2.36
C PHE A 10 -7.10 -15.85 -1.02
N ILE A 11 -7.95 -15.15 -0.25
CA ILE A 11 -7.55 -14.66 1.08
C ILE A 11 -7.26 -15.84 2.02
N TRP A 12 -8.11 -16.87 2.01
CA TRP A 12 -7.88 -18.07 2.81
C TRP A 12 -6.61 -18.82 2.39
N SER A 13 -6.28 -18.89 1.10
CA SER A 13 -5.03 -19.53 0.65
C SER A 13 -3.78 -18.79 1.11
N ILE A 14 -3.84 -17.46 1.31
CA ILE A 14 -2.75 -16.69 1.91
C ILE A 14 -2.64 -16.98 3.41
N ALA A 15 -3.76 -17.09 4.12
CA ALA A 15 -3.78 -17.39 5.55
C ALA A 15 -3.16 -18.76 5.89
N GLU A 16 -3.21 -19.71 4.95
CA GLU A 16 -2.52 -21.00 5.07
C GLU A 16 -0.99 -20.86 5.21
N LEU A 17 -0.38 -19.79 4.69
CA LEU A 17 1.05 -19.50 4.86
C LEU A 17 1.44 -19.15 6.30
N LEU A 18 0.47 -18.74 7.13
CA LEU A 18 0.70 -18.42 8.55
C LEU A 18 0.62 -19.65 9.45
N ARG A 19 0.19 -20.80 8.91
CA ARG A 19 0.04 -22.04 9.66
C ARG A 19 1.40 -22.54 10.16
N GLY A 20 1.49 -22.82 11.45
CA GLY A 20 2.70 -23.27 12.12
C GLY A 20 3.16 -22.24 13.15
N PRO A 21 3.87 -21.17 12.75
CA PRO A 21 4.36 -20.17 13.70
C PRO A 21 3.24 -19.36 14.38
N TYR A 22 2.04 -19.29 13.79
CA TYR A 22 0.90 -18.58 14.34
C TYR A 22 -0.30 -19.52 14.59
N LYS A 23 -1.02 -19.27 15.69
CA LYS A 23 -2.35 -19.85 15.92
C LYS A 23 -3.39 -19.13 15.06
N LYS A 24 -4.51 -19.79 14.77
CA LYS A 24 -5.57 -19.24 13.91
C LYS A 24 -6.09 -17.88 14.40
N GLU A 25 -6.17 -17.71 15.71
CA GLU A 25 -6.62 -16.47 16.36
C GLU A 25 -5.63 -15.31 16.14
N GLN A 26 -4.35 -15.61 15.88
CA GLN A 26 -3.27 -14.65 15.66
C GLN A 26 -3.10 -14.25 14.19
N TYR A 27 -3.82 -14.88 13.26
CA TYR A 27 -3.70 -14.54 11.84
C TYR A 27 -4.09 -13.08 11.57
N GLY A 28 -5.02 -12.54 12.36
CA GLY A 28 -5.41 -11.13 12.30
C GLY A 28 -4.23 -10.17 12.50
N ASP A 29 -3.28 -10.52 13.36
CA ASP A 29 -2.12 -9.68 13.70
C ASP A 29 -1.19 -9.47 12.49
N VAL A 30 -1.21 -10.38 11.51
CA VAL A 30 -0.42 -10.28 10.28
C VAL A 30 -1.27 -9.75 9.12
N ILE A 31 -2.50 -10.27 8.97
CA ILE A 31 -3.37 -9.94 7.84
C ILE A 31 -3.82 -8.47 7.91
N LEU A 32 -4.17 -7.96 9.09
CA LEU A 32 -4.70 -6.59 9.23
C LEU A 32 -3.66 -5.52 8.87
N PRO A 33 -2.42 -5.54 9.39
CA PRO A 33 -1.39 -4.57 8.97
C PRO A 33 -1.11 -4.62 7.47
N MET A 34 -1.04 -5.83 6.89
CA MET A 34 -0.80 -5.99 5.44
C MET A 34 -1.95 -5.45 4.60
N ALA A 35 -3.20 -5.63 5.04
CA ALA A 35 -4.37 -5.06 4.38
C ALA A 35 -4.37 -3.52 4.45
N VAL A 36 -3.94 -2.94 5.58
CA VAL A 36 -3.79 -1.49 5.75
C VAL A 36 -2.71 -0.94 4.83
N LEU A 37 -1.53 -1.56 4.78
CA LEU A 37 -0.46 -1.17 3.85
C LEU A 37 -0.92 -1.23 2.40
N ARG A 38 -1.61 -2.31 2.03
CA ARG A 38 -2.18 -2.45 0.69
C ARG A 38 -3.20 -1.36 0.39
N ARG A 39 -3.98 -0.93 1.38
CA ARG A 39 -4.95 0.15 1.21
C ARG A 39 -4.26 1.48 0.96
N PHE A 40 -3.18 1.81 1.68
CA PHE A 40 -2.39 3.01 1.41
C PHE A 40 -1.79 2.99 0.00
N ASP A 41 -1.21 1.86 -0.42
CA ASP A 41 -0.71 1.70 -1.78
C ASP A 41 -1.80 1.89 -2.84
N CYS A 42 -3.01 1.38 -2.61
CA CYS A 42 -4.13 1.56 -3.51
C CYS A 42 -4.58 3.02 -3.61
N VAL A 43 -4.54 3.77 -2.51
CA VAL A 43 -4.88 5.21 -2.51
C VAL A 43 -3.86 6.01 -3.32
N LEU A 44 -2.59 5.63 -3.26
CA LEU A 44 -1.51 6.31 -3.98
C LEU A 44 -1.28 5.79 -5.40
N ALA A 45 -1.96 4.70 -5.80
CA ALA A 45 -1.69 3.99 -7.05
C ALA A 45 -1.86 4.88 -8.29
N ASP A 46 -2.93 5.68 -8.33
CA ASP A 46 -3.27 6.52 -9.48
C ASP A 46 -2.26 7.66 -9.67
N THR A 47 -1.67 8.16 -8.59
CA THR A 47 -0.73 9.30 -8.60
C THR A 47 0.74 8.90 -8.58
N LYS A 48 1.04 7.60 -8.45
CA LYS A 48 2.39 7.09 -8.19
C LYS A 48 3.41 7.52 -9.25
N GLU A 49 3.06 7.40 -10.53
CA GLU A 49 3.98 7.76 -11.62
C GLU A 49 4.31 9.26 -11.63
N GLU A 50 3.31 10.10 -11.33
CA GLU A 50 3.48 11.56 -11.31
C GLU A 50 4.37 12.01 -10.16
N VAL A 51 4.14 11.44 -8.96
CA VAL A 51 4.96 11.66 -7.77
C VAL A 51 6.41 11.27 -8.05
N LEU A 52 6.67 10.11 -8.65
CA LEU A 52 8.03 9.65 -8.98
C LEU A 52 8.74 10.56 -9.99
N LYS A 53 8.04 10.97 -11.07
CA LYS A 53 8.62 11.91 -12.05
C LYS A 53 8.98 13.25 -11.42
N LYS A 54 8.12 13.75 -10.52
CA LYS A 54 8.39 15.01 -9.82
C LYS A 54 9.54 14.88 -8.83
N TYR A 55 9.59 13.77 -8.08
CA TYR A 55 10.66 13.49 -7.15
C TYR A 55 12.03 13.53 -7.84
N GLU A 56 12.19 12.87 -8.99
CA GLU A 56 13.43 12.89 -9.77
C GLU A 56 13.83 14.30 -10.24
N THR A 57 12.85 15.15 -10.54
CA THR A 57 13.09 16.56 -10.92
C THR A 57 13.54 17.39 -9.73
N LEU A 58 12.88 17.22 -8.57
CA LEU A 58 13.19 17.95 -7.34
C LEU A 58 14.55 17.52 -6.75
N LYS A 59 14.89 16.24 -6.85
CA LYS A 59 16.18 15.70 -6.42
C LYS A 59 17.35 16.35 -7.14
N LYS A 60 17.23 16.60 -8.45
CA LYS A 60 18.22 17.35 -9.25
C LYS A 60 18.32 18.82 -8.85
N SER A 61 17.28 19.35 -8.22
CA SER A 61 17.19 20.76 -7.82
C SER A 61 17.78 21.03 -6.43
N GLY A 62 18.22 20.00 -5.69
CA GLY A 62 18.84 20.14 -4.35
C GLY A 62 17.87 20.55 -3.23
N LEU A 63 16.57 20.40 -3.44
CA LEU A 63 15.54 20.81 -2.49
C LEU A 63 15.47 19.81 -1.33
N GLN A 64 15.67 20.27 -0.08
CA GLN A 64 15.73 19.38 1.09
C GLN A 64 14.35 18.91 1.57
N ASN A 65 13.30 19.72 1.40
CA ASN A 65 11.96 19.42 1.90
C ASN A 65 10.96 19.23 0.74
N VAL A 66 10.96 18.02 0.16
CA VAL A 66 10.14 17.69 -1.02
C VAL A 66 8.73 17.22 -0.67
N ASP A 67 8.50 16.74 0.56
CA ASP A 67 7.24 16.10 0.97
C ASP A 67 5.98 16.96 0.77
N PRO A 68 5.96 18.26 1.11
CA PRO A 68 4.78 19.09 0.87
C PRO A 68 4.41 19.22 -0.61
N VAL A 69 5.40 19.12 -1.50
CA VAL A 69 5.18 19.19 -2.94
C VAL A 69 4.67 17.86 -3.47
N LEU A 70 5.21 16.74 -2.98
CA LEU A 70 4.79 15.40 -3.39
C LEU A 70 3.39 15.06 -2.87
N ASN A 71 3.06 15.45 -1.64
CA ASN A 71 1.72 15.29 -1.06
C ASN A 71 0.64 16.04 -1.86
N ARG A 72 0.96 17.23 -2.36
CA ARG A 72 0.05 17.98 -3.26
C ARG A 72 -0.19 17.25 -4.58
N ILE A 73 0.79 16.51 -5.08
CA ILE A 73 0.68 15.74 -6.32
C ILE A 73 -0.07 14.43 -6.08
N SER A 74 0.13 13.79 -4.92
CA SER A 74 -0.64 12.61 -4.55
C SER A 74 -2.10 12.92 -4.22
N ASN A 75 -2.47 14.20 -4.05
CA ASN A 75 -3.77 14.64 -3.51
C ASN A 75 -4.10 14.00 -2.15
N GLN A 76 -3.06 13.66 -1.38
CA GLN A 76 -3.17 13.06 -0.05
C GLN A 76 -2.22 13.77 0.92
N GLU A 77 -2.47 13.62 2.22
CA GLU A 77 -1.58 14.13 3.27
C GLU A 77 -0.25 13.36 3.39
N PHE A 78 -0.03 12.35 2.53
CA PHE A 78 1.13 11.47 2.56
C PHE A 78 1.53 10.99 1.15
N ASN A 79 2.77 10.51 1.04
CA ASN A 79 3.36 9.89 -0.15
C ASN A 79 4.24 8.68 0.26
N ASN A 80 4.57 7.80 -0.69
CA ASN A 80 5.37 6.58 -0.47
C ASN A 80 6.88 6.84 -0.58
#